data_AF-A0A929NWB2-F1
#
_entry.id   AF-A0A929NWB2-F1
#
_cell.length_a   1.000
_cell.length_b   1.000
_cell.length_c   1.000
_cell.angle_alpha   90.00
_cell.angle_beta   90.00
_cell.angle_gamma   90.00
#
_symmetry.space_group_name_H-M   'P 1'
#
loop_
_entity.id
_entity.type
_entity.pdbx_description
1 polymer ?
#
loop_
_entity_poly.entity_id
_entity_poly.type
_entity_poly.pdbx_seq_one_letter_code
_entity_poly.pdbx_strand_id
1 'polypeptide(L)'
;IFHVLPLVFSTKESDLVLIILSLIDLSLVGGLLVMVMLSGYENFVSSIDIEDGKEKLSWLGKMDAGSLKQKVAASIVAISSIHLLQKFMNAESIDNDKLMWFVIIHITFVLSAIGMAYVDSINKH
;
A
#
# COMPACT_ATOMS: atom_id res chain seq x y z
N ILE A 1 -24.74 -3.04 -18.06
CA ILE A 1 -24.58 -1.61 -17.68
C ILE A 1 -25.91 -1.01 -17.24
N PHE A 2 -26.97 -1.02 -18.07
CA PHE A 2 -28.30 -0.50 -17.71
C PHE A 2 -29.05 -1.22 -16.56
N HIS A 3 -28.64 -2.45 -16.20
CA HIS A 3 -29.22 -3.18 -15.06
C HIS A 3 -28.52 -2.89 -13.70
N VAL A 4 -27.34 -2.27 -13.73
CA VAL A 4 -26.54 -1.95 -12.53
C VAL A 4 -26.80 -0.53 -12.04
N LEU A 5 -27.23 0.34 -12.96
CA LEU A 5 -27.53 1.76 -12.75
C LEU A 5 -28.66 2.02 -11.72
N PRO A 6 -29.78 1.26 -11.71
CA PRO A 6 -30.82 1.42 -10.69
C PRO A 6 -30.36 0.99 -9.29
N LEU A 7 -29.44 0.02 -9.22
CA LEU A 7 -28.89 -0.48 -7.96
C LEU A 7 -28.02 0.58 -7.26
N VAL A 8 -27.25 1.35 -8.04
CA VAL A 8 -26.44 2.49 -7.54
C VAL A 8 -27.31 3.58 -6.90
N PHE A 9 -28.52 3.82 -7.41
CA PHE A 9 -29.44 4.82 -6.86
C PHE A 9 -30.26 4.34 -5.65
N SER A 10 -30.34 3.03 -5.39
CA SER A 10 -31.07 2.47 -4.25
C SER A 10 -30.16 2.07 -3.08
N THR A 11 -28.85 2.23 -3.24
CA THR A 11 -27.83 1.83 -2.28
C THR A 11 -27.54 3.00 -1.34
N LYS A 12 -27.35 2.74 -0.04
CA LYS A 12 -27.01 3.81 0.92
C LYS A 12 -25.67 4.42 0.52
N GLU A 13 -25.53 5.74 0.65
CA GLU A 13 -24.29 6.48 0.32
C GLU A 13 -23.03 5.84 0.92
N SER A 14 -23.15 5.28 2.12
CA SER A 14 -22.11 4.50 2.81
C SER A 14 -21.56 3.34 1.98
N ASP A 15 -22.42 2.57 1.32
CA ASP A 15 -22.01 1.35 0.60
C ASP A 15 -21.29 1.72 -0.71
N LEU A 16 -21.68 2.83 -1.35
CA LEU A 16 -20.96 3.36 -2.51
C LEU A 16 -19.54 3.81 -2.12
N VAL A 17 -19.39 4.47 -0.98
CA VAL A 17 -18.07 4.86 -0.44
C VAL A 17 -17.23 3.62 -0.15
N LEU A 18 -17.81 2.56 0.43
CA LEU A 18 -17.11 1.30 0.68
C LEU A 18 -16.59 0.66 -0.60
N ILE A 19 -17.40 0.61 -1.66
CA ILE A 19 -16.99 0.08 -2.98
C ILE A 19 -15.83 0.89 -3.56
N ILE A 20 -15.91 2.22 -3.53
CA ILE A 20 -14.85 3.10 -4.04
C ILE A 20 -13.55 2.89 -3.25
N LEU A 21 -13.62 2.86 -1.92
CA LEU A 21 -12.45 2.61 -1.07
C LEU A 21 -11.81 1.24 -1.35
N SER A 22 -12.60 0.21 -1.63
CA SER A 22 -12.08 -1.11 -2.02
C SER A 22 -11.38 -1.10 -3.38
N LEU A 23 -11.85 -0.31 -4.34
CA LEU A 23 -11.21 -0.17 -5.64
C LEU A 23 -9.88 0.59 -5.55
N ILE A 24 -9.82 1.63 -4.69
CA ILE A 24 -8.59 2.37 -4.40
C ILE A 24 -7.56 1.43 -3.78
N ASP A 25 -7.96 0.62 -2.80
CA ASP A 25 -7.08 -0.36 -2.16
C ASP A 25 -6.49 -1.36 -3.17
N LEU A 26 -7.35 -1.95 -4.01
CA LEU A 26 -6.91 -2.88 -5.06
C LEU A 26 -5.91 -2.22 -6.03
N SER A 27 -6.11 -0.95 -6.38
CA SER A 27 -5.18 -0.20 -7.22
C SER A 27 -3.83 0.04 -6.54
N LEU A 28 -3.81 0.35 -5.24
CA LEU A 28 -2.58 0.51 -4.46
C LEU A 28 -1.78 -0.81 -4.36
N VAL A 29 -2.47 -1.93 -4.11
CA VAL A 29 -1.85 -3.27 -4.11
C VAL A 29 -1.27 -3.59 -5.49
N GLY A 30 -1.97 -3.25 -6.58
CA GLY A 30 -1.47 -3.40 -7.94
C GLY A 30 -0.19 -2.59 -8.20
N GLY A 31 -0.14 -1.33 -7.75
CA GLY A 31 1.06 -0.49 -7.86
C GLY A 31 2.26 -1.06 -7.08
N LEU A 32 2.01 -1.62 -5.89
CA LEU A 32 3.04 -2.31 -5.10
C LEU A 32 3.59 -3.55 -5.82
N LEU A 33 2.71 -4.37 -6.42
CA LEU A 33 3.13 -5.55 -7.18
C LEU A 33 4.06 -5.18 -8.33
N VAL A 34 3.73 -4.13 -9.10
CA VAL A 34 4.57 -3.65 -10.20
C VAL A 34 5.95 -3.22 -9.68
N MET A 35 5.99 -2.49 -8.56
CA MET A 35 7.25 -2.06 -7.94
C MET A 35 8.11 -3.25 -7.49
N VAL A 36 7.51 -4.28 -6.88
CA VAL A 36 8.20 -5.52 -6.48
C VAL A 36 8.72 -6.27 -7.71
N MET A 37 7.93 -6.37 -8.78
CA MET A 37 8.36 -7.03 -10.02
C MET A 37 9.57 -6.32 -10.65
N LEU A 38 9.56 -5.00 -10.73
CA LEU A 38 10.69 -4.22 -11.27
C LEU A 38 11.95 -4.37 -10.41
N SER A 39 11.81 -4.36 -9.08
CA SER A 39 12.94 -4.60 -8.17
C SER A 39 13.49 -6.02 -8.29
N GLY A 40 12.62 -7.02 -8.47
CA GLY A 40 13.05 -8.41 -8.73
C GLY A 40 13.82 -8.54 -10.04
N TYR A 41 13.34 -7.90 -11.11
CA TYR A 41 14.05 -7.87 -12.39
C TYR A 41 15.44 -7.24 -12.25
N GLU A 42 15.55 -6.11 -11.57
CA GLU A 42 16.85 -5.44 -11.34
C GLU A 42 17.82 -6.32 -10.56
N ASN A 43 17.36 -6.94 -9.48
CA ASN A 43 18.21 -7.74 -8.60
C ASN A 43 18.66 -9.06 -9.23
N PHE A 44 17.79 -9.73 -9.99
CA PHE A 44 18.06 -11.09 -10.46
C PHE A 44 18.38 -11.21 -11.95
N VAL A 45 17.86 -10.31 -12.80
CA VAL A 45 18.02 -10.40 -14.26
C VAL A 45 18.98 -9.33 -14.77
N SER A 46 18.80 -8.06 -14.35
CA SER A 46 19.67 -6.96 -14.80
C SER A 46 21.13 -7.12 -14.37
N SER A 47 21.41 -7.86 -13.30
CA SER A 47 22.79 -8.12 -12.86
C SER A 47 23.50 -9.22 -13.67
N ILE A 48 22.74 -10.04 -14.42
CA ILE A 48 23.28 -11.11 -15.27
C ILE A 48 23.59 -10.60 -16.68
N ASP A 49 22.86 -9.57 -17.15
CA ASP A 49 23.01 -8.95 -18.48
C ASP A 49 24.11 -7.85 -18.54
N ILE A 50 25.05 -7.86 -17.59
CA ILE A 50 26.20 -6.92 -17.60
C ILE A 50 27.27 -7.47 -18.57
N GLU A 51 26.97 -7.41 -19.85
CA GLU A 51 28.00 -7.32 -20.90
C GLU A 51 28.40 -5.85 -21.12
N ASP A 52 29.70 -5.69 -21.39
CA ASP A 52 30.48 -4.45 -21.43
C ASP A 52 29.77 -3.27 -22.15
N GLY A 53 29.55 -2.17 -21.42
CA GLY A 53 29.39 -0.84 -22.02
C GLY A 53 27.98 -0.25 -22.19
N LYS A 54 26.90 -0.87 -21.67
CA LYS A 54 25.58 -0.21 -21.67
C LYS A 54 25.38 0.65 -20.43
N GLU A 55 25.28 1.96 -20.65
CA GLU A 55 24.97 2.94 -19.62
C GLU A 55 23.72 2.51 -18.82
N LYS A 56 23.93 2.17 -17.55
CA LYS A 56 22.86 1.98 -16.57
C LYS A 56 22.00 3.25 -16.61
N LEU A 57 20.71 3.13 -16.94
CA LEU A 57 19.79 4.26 -16.90
C LEU A 57 19.89 4.93 -15.51
N SER A 58 20.40 6.16 -15.45
CA SER A 58 20.81 6.81 -14.21
C SER A 58 19.67 7.04 -13.19
N TRP A 59 18.42 6.89 -13.62
CA TRP A 59 17.22 6.95 -12.78
C TRP A 59 16.91 5.62 -12.06
N LEU A 60 17.36 4.47 -12.58
CA LEU A 60 17.18 3.16 -11.95
C LEU A 60 18.17 2.95 -10.80
N GLY A 61 19.44 3.33 -10.99
CA GLY A 61 20.49 3.18 -9.97
C GLY A 61 20.34 4.07 -8.72
N LYS A 62 19.38 5.01 -8.71
CA LYS A 62 19.03 5.84 -7.54
C LYS A 62 17.85 5.31 -6.74
N MET A 63 17.24 4.20 -7.14
CA MET A 63 16.19 3.55 -6.35
C MET A 63 16.85 2.73 -5.22
N ASP A 64 17.45 3.45 -4.27
CA ASP A 64 18.11 2.87 -3.11
C ASP A 64 17.14 1.97 -2.33
N ALA A 65 17.59 0.79 -1.93
CA ALA A 65 16.77 -0.20 -1.24
C ALA A 65 16.12 0.35 0.05
N GLY A 66 16.73 1.38 0.68
CA GLY A 66 16.13 2.14 1.78
C GLY A 66 14.87 2.92 1.36
N SER A 67 14.92 3.59 0.21
CA SER A 67 13.77 4.31 -0.35
C SER A 67 12.61 3.38 -0.73
N LEU A 68 12.93 2.15 -1.15
CA LEU A 68 11.93 1.13 -1.48
C LEU A 68 11.21 0.64 -0.21
N LYS A 69 11.95 0.29 0.85
CA LYS A 69 11.38 -0.17 2.13
C LYS A 69 10.42 0.86 2.74
N GLN A 70 10.78 2.14 2.68
CA GLN A 70 9.92 3.23 3.17
C GLN A 70 8.65 3.39 2.36
N LYS A 71 8.73 3.33 1.02
CA LYS A 71 7.55 3.40 0.14
C LYS A 71 6.58 2.26 0.42
N VAL A 72 7.09 1.04 0.58
CA VAL A 72 6.26 -0.14 0.91
C VAL A 72 5.60 0.03 2.29
N ALA A 73 6.34 0.43 3.32
CA ALA A 73 5.80 0.66 4.65
C ALA A 73 4.69 1.75 4.65
N ALA A 74 4.92 2.85 3.94
CA ALA A 74 3.94 3.93 3.79
C ALA A 74 2.66 3.45 3.08
N SER A 75 2.79 2.63 2.02
CA SER A 75 1.64 2.04 1.34
C SER A 75 0.83 1.10 2.24
N ILE A 76 1.48 0.26 3.05
CA ILE A 76 0.79 -0.64 4.00
C ILE A 76 0.01 0.16 5.05
N VAL A 77 0.60 1.21 5.60
CA VAL A 77 -0.07 2.09 6.58
C VAL A 77 -1.29 2.75 5.94
N ALA A 78 -1.16 3.30 4.72
CA ALA A 78 -2.26 3.96 4.02
C ALA A 78 -3.43 3.01 3.72
N ILE A 79 -3.14 1.79 3.24
CA ILE A 79 -4.13 0.74 3.01
C ILE A 79 -4.86 0.39 4.31
N SER A 80 -4.09 0.20 5.39
CA SER A 80 -4.66 -0.10 6.71
C SER A 80 -5.54 1.04 7.25
N SER A 81 -5.19 2.31 7.02
CA SER A 81 -6.03 3.47 7.41
C SER A 81 -7.38 3.45 6.69
N ILE A 82 -7.38 3.15 5.38
CA ILE A 82 -8.62 3.05 4.59
C ILE A 82 -9.49 1.91 5.12
N HIS A 83 -8.90 0.74 5.37
CA HIS A 83 -9.63 -0.40 5.88
C HIS A 83 -10.23 -0.13 7.27
N LEU A 84 -9.48 0.52 8.16
CA LEU A 84 -9.96 0.92 9.47
C LEU A 84 -11.14 1.90 9.35
N LEU A 85 -11.06 2.88 8.45
CA LEU A 85 -12.16 3.80 8.18
C LEU A 85 -13.40 3.06 7.67
N GLN A 86 -13.25 2.10 6.75
CA GLN A 86 -14.37 1.27 6.29
C GLN A 86 -15.05 0.51 7.43
N LYS A 87 -14.27 -0.08 8.34
CA LYS A 87 -14.81 -0.78 9.53
C LYS A 87 -15.51 0.19 10.48
N PHE A 88 -14.95 1.38 10.66
CA PHE A 88 -15.54 2.42 11.50
C PHE A 88 -16.86 2.94 10.93
N MET A 89 -16.96 3.14 9.62
CA MET A 89 -18.20 3.56 8.95
C MET A 89 -19.33 2.54 9.07
N ASN A 90 -19.00 1.27 9.34
CA ASN A 90 -19.95 0.18 9.54
C ASN A 90 -19.97 -0.31 11.00
N ALA A 91 -19.53 0.52 11.96
CA ALA A 91 -19.32 0.14 13.36
C ALA A 91 -20.59 -0.39 14.05
N GLU A 92 -21.77 0.09 13.67
CA GLU A 92 -23.05 -0.40 14.24
C GLU A 92 -23.29 -1.90 13.99
N SER A 93 -22.63 -2.48 12.98
CA SER A 93 -22.71 -3.91 12.64
C SER A 93 -21.50 -4.74 13.12
N ILE A 94 -20.55 -4.11 13.80
CA ILE A 94 -19.31 -4.72 14.24
C ILE A 94 -19.24 -4.69 15.77
N ASP A 95 -19.00 -5.86 16.39
CA ASP A 95 -18.76 -5.93 17.83
C ASP A 95 -17.60 -5.01 18.23
N ASN A 96 -17.81 -4.24 19.30
CA ASN A 96 -16.88 -3.20 19.74
C ASN A 96 -15.46 -3.73 20.00
N ASP A 97 -15.34 -4.98 20.49
CA ASP A 97 -14.06 -5.66 20.72
C ASP A 97 -13.23 -5.77 19.43
N LYS A 98 -13.87 -6.02 18.29
CA LYS A 98 -13.19 -6.16 16.99
C LYS A 98 -12.71 -4.81 16.46
N LEU A 99 -13.47 -3.75 16.70
CA LEU A 99 -13.09 -2.40 16.28
C LEU A 99 -11.82 -1.95 17.02
N MET A 100 -11.72 -2.25 18.32
CA MET A 100 -10.50 -2.02 19.11
C MET A 100 -9.30 -2.78 18.53
N TRP A 101 -9.45 -4.05 18.14
CA TRP A 101 -8.38 -4.82 17.51
C TRP A 101 -7.91 -4.22 16.18
N PHE A 102 -8.82 -3.72 15.34
CA PHE A 102 -8.42 -3.04 14.09
C PHE A 102 -7.57 -1.79 14.38
N VAL A 103 -7.92 -1.00 15.40
CA VAL A 103 -7.14 0.17 15.83
C VAL A 103 -5.76 -0.25 16.33
N ILE A 104 -5.68 -1.28 17.19
CA ILE A 104 -4.40 -1.77 17.74
C ILE A 104 -3.46 -2.25 16.62
N ILE A 105 -3.99 -3.01 15.65
CA ILE A 105 -3.22 -3.49 14.50
C ILE A 105 -2.73 -2.30 13.66
N HIS A 106 -3.60 -1.33 13.39
CA HIS A 106 -3.21 -0.14 12.63
C HIS A 106 -2.07 0.64 13.30
N ILE A 107 -2.17 0.87 14.62
CA ILE A 107 -1.11 1.53 15.39
C ILE A 107 0.20 0.72 15.33
N THR A 108 0.14 -0.62 15.34
CA THR A 108 1.33 -1.47 15.19
C THR A 108 2.02 -1.23 13.84
N PHE A 109 1.26 -1.07 12.75
CA PHE A 109 1.82 -0.72 11.43
C PHE A 109 2.41 0.68 11.40
N VAL A 110 1.74 1.67 12.00
CA VAL A 110 2.25 3.05 12.09
C VAL A 110 3.57 3.08 12.85
N LEU A 111 3.65 2.43 14.01
CA LEU A 111 4.87 2.34 14.81
C LEU A 111 6.00 1.63 14.04
N SER A 112 5.68 0.56 13.31
CA SER A 112 6.66 -0.15 12.48
C SER A 112 7.22 0.73 11.35
N ALA A 113 6.36 1.53 10.71
CA ALA A 113 6.77 2.47 9.66
C ALA A 113 7.66 3.59 10.21
N ILE A 114 7.31 4.14 11.38
CA ILE A 114 8.13 5.15 12.08
C ILE A 114 9.49 4.56 12.46
N GLY A 115 9.53 3.33 12.99
CA GLY A 115 10.77 2.64 13.33
C GLY A 115 11.68 2.45 12.11
N MET A 116 11.12 2.03 10.97
CA MET A 116 11.87 1.92 9.72
C MET A 116 12.41 3.26 9.23
N ALA A 117 11.61 4.34 9.31
CA ALA A 117 12.07 5.69 8.96
C ALA A 117 13.21 6.17 9.88
N TYR A 118 13.11 5.86 11.17
CA TYR A 118 14.14 6.19 12.16
C TYR A 118 15.46 5.45 11.91
N VAL A 119 15.42 4.14 11.68
CA VAL A 119 16.63 3.33 11.38
C VAL A 119 17.30 3.80 10.09
N ASP A 120 16.52 4.11 9.05
CA ASP A 120 17.07 4.64 7.80
C ASP A 120 17.72 6.03 7.98
N SER A 121 17.14 6.89 8.82
CA SER A 121 17.74 8.19 9.16
C SER A 121 19.08 8.05 9.90
N ILE A 122 19.25 7.00 10.72
CA ILE A 122 20.52 6.72 11.40
C ILE A 122 21.57 6.19 10.41
N ASN A 123 21.17 5.32 9.48
CA ASN A 123 22.08 4.70 8.51
C ASN A 123 22.52 5.65 7.38
N LYS A 124 21.88 6.81 7.22
CA LYS A 124 22.24 7.85 6.23
C LYS A 124 23.40 8.76 6.69
N HIS A 125 24.00 8.47 7.84
CA HIS A 125 25.23 9.10 8.33
C HIS A 125 26.45 8.20 8.15
#